data_AF-A0A2U1CFG0-F1
#
_entry.id   AF-A0A2U1CFG0-F1
#
_cell.length_a   1.000
_cell.length_b   1.000
_cell.length_c   1.000
_cell.angle_alpha   90.00
_cell.angle_beta   90.00
_cell.angle_gamma   90.00
#
_symmetry.space_group_name_H-M   'P 1'
#
loop_
_entity.id
_entity.type
_entity.pdbx_description
1 polymer ?
#
loop_
_entity_poly.entity_id
_entity_poly.type
_entity_poly.pdbx_seq_one_letter_code
_entity_poly.pdbx_strand_id
1 'polypeptide(L)'
;MAATTRPIPGIFSKVPGGYAQQINEQTTLFVPDMCAASFNPDTGDLRGYAPDYEALEAAKAPAVHADKPGEYSYCYEMQKAPTGCDFAADLSYYGKHYFLRPLRDDLPQLHGRGISYDEKRNTYTVTLRAYEKLKEQYRIRYETCLD
;
A
#
# COMPACT_ATOMS: atom_id res chain seq x y z
N MET A 1 15.79 11.66 4.52
CA MET A 1 14.47 12.11 4.01
C MET A 1 14.23 13.51 4.53
N ALA A 2 13.87 14.47 3.67
CA ALA A 2 13.52 15.81 4.12
C ALA A 2 12.16 15.77 4.81
N ALA A 3 12.09 16.22 6.07
CA ALA A 3 10.83 16.42 6.77
C ALA A 3 10.23 17.75 6.32
N THR A 4 8.94 17.75 6.00
CA THR A 4 8.16 18.95 5.67
C THR A 4 7.23 19.29 6.82
N THR A 5 7.03 20.58 7.05
CA THR A 5 6.06 21.05 8.02
C THR A 5 4.68 21.03 7.38
N ARG A 6 3.73 20.32 8.01
CA ARG A 6 2.34 20.22 7.51
C ARG A 6 1.34 20.59 8.59
N PRO A 7 0.21 21.26 8.24
CA PRO A 7 -0.84 21.53 9.20
C PRO A 7 -1.45 20.22 9.69
N ILE A 8 -1.61 20.11 11.01
CA ILE A 8 -2.39 19.04 11.63
C ILE A 8 -3.86 19.49 11.59
N PRO A 9 -4.77 18.71 10.98
CA PRO A 9 -6.16 19.14 10.82
C PRO A 9 -6.83 19.38 12.17
N GLY A 10 -7.28 20.61 12.40
CA GLY A 10 -8.01 20.97 13.61
C GLY A 10 -7.51 22.24 14.29
N ILE A 11 -8.24 22.63 15.34
CA ILE A 11 -7.87 23.73 16.23
C ILE A 11 -7.40 23.11 17.54
N PHE A 12 -6.16 23.40 17.91
CA PHE A 12 -5.52 22.84 19.08
C PHE A 12 -5.36 23.87 20.19
N SER A 13 -5.44 23.41 21.42
CA SER A 13 -5.07 24.18 22.62
C SER A 13 -3.78 23.63 23.21
N LYS A 14 -2.88 24.51 23.65
CA LYS A 14 -1.67 24.11 24.36
C LYS A 14 -2.03 23.51 25.71
N VAL A 15 -1.49 22.35 26.02
CA VAL A 15 -1.66 21.62 27.27
C VAL A 15 -0.29 21.18 27.81
N PRO A 16 -0.16 20.79 29.08
CA PRO A 16 1.09 20.26 29.59
C PRO A 16 1.58 19.05 28.75
N GLY A 17 2.77 19.17 28.17
CA GLY A 17 3.42 18.12 27.37
C GLY A 17 2.99 18.05 25.90
N GLY A 18 2.14 18.95 25.41
CA GLY A 18 1.70 18.92 24.03
C GLY A 18 0.53 19.84 23.70
N TYR A 19 -0.29 19.36 22.78
CA TYR A 19 -1.43 20.07 22.22
C TYR A 19 -2.63 19.12 22.18
N ALA A 20 -3.82 19.65 22.49
CA ALA A 20 -5.03 18.85 22.52
C ALA A 20 -6.10 19.46 21.59
N GLN A 21 -6.80 18.58 20.87
CA GLN A 21 -7.98 18.93 20.09
C GLN A 21 -9.14 18.01 20.50
N GLN A 22 -10.29 18.59 20.81
CA GLN A 22 -11.50 17.83 21.05
C GLN A 22 -12.12 17.40 19.72
N ILE A 23 -12.30 16.10 19.51
CA ILE A 23 -12.94 15.55 18.31
C ILE A 23 -14.45 15.40 18.54
N ASN A 24 -14.84 14.96 19.74
CA ASN A 24 -16.23 14.86 20.18
C ASN A 24 -16.31 14.91 21.72
N GLU A 25 -17.51 14.71 22.29
CA GLU A 25 -17.74 14.78 23.74
C GLU A 25 -16.88 13.79 24.56
N GLN A 26 -16.44 12.68 23.95
CA GLN A 26 -15.72 11.60 24.64
C GLN A 26 -14.28 11.40 24.13
N THR A 27 -13.87 12.09 23.07
CA THR A 27 -12.62 11.84 22.36
C THR A 27 -11.82 13.12 22.17
N THR A 28 -10.58 13.09 22.66
CA THR A 28 -9.60 14.17 22.50
C THR A 28 -8.35 13.60 21.84
N LEU A 29 -7.90 14.24 20.76
CA LEU A 29 -6.61 13.97 20.15
C LEU A 29 -5.53 14.73 20.90
N PHE A 30 -4.50 14.02 21.37
CA PHE A 30 -3.32 14.62 21.98
C PHE A 30 -2.12 14.48 21.03
N VAL A 31 -1.44 15.59 20.78
CA VAL A 31 -0.21 15.67 19.99
C VAL A 31 0.93 16.09 20.92
N PRO A 32 1.93 15.23 21.17
CA PRO A 32 3.08 15.57 22.00
C PRO A 32 3.87 16.77 21.47
N ASP A 33 4.46 17.56 22.36
CA ASP A 33 5.26 18.75 21.98
C ASP A 33 6.38 18.43 20.99
N MET A 34 7.01 17.25 21.10
CA MET A 34 8.10 16.81 20.22
C MET A 34 7.67 16.54 18.77
N CYS A 35 6.37 16.35 18.51
CA CYS A 35 5.83 16.12 17.18
C CYS A 35 5.46 17.43 16.47
N ALA A 36 5.41 18.55 17.22
CA ALA A 36 5.05 19.85 16.70
C ALA A 36 6.27 20.57 16.11
N ALA A 37 6.11 21.08 14.90
CA ALA A 37 7.05 22.00 14.28
C ALA A 37 6.76 23.46 14.69
N SER A 38 5.48 23.82 14.82
CA SER A 38 5.06 25.17 15.25
C SER A 38 3.61 25.18 15.70
N PHE A 39 3.26 26.11 16.59
CA PHE A 39 1.89 26.33 17.05
C PHE A 39 1.57 27.83 17.06
N ASN A 40 0.37 28.20 16.57
CA ASN A 40 -0.16 29.56 16.67
C ASN A 40 -1.25 29.62 17.75
N PRO A 41 -1.03 30.33 18.86
CA PRO A 41 -1.99 30.40 19.97
C PRO A 41 -3.26 31.20 19.64
N ASP A 42 -3.20 32.13 18.69
CA ASP A 42 -4.34 33.00 18.36
C ASP A 42 -5.37 32.25 17.50
N THR A 43 -4.90 31.37 16.63
CA THR A 43 -5.76 30.57 15.74
C THR A 43 -5.94 29.13 16.23
N GLY A 44 -5.07 28.65 17.11
CA GLY A 44 -4.98 27.24 17.49
C GLY A 44 -4.37 26.35 16.39
N ASP A 45 -3.78 26.93 15.35
CA ASP A 45 -3.18 26.17 14.25
C ASP A 45 -1.92 25.44 14.73
N LEU A 46 -1.92 24.12 14.58
CA LEU A 46 -0.78 23.28 14.89
C LEU A 46 -0.17 22.74 13.60
N ARG A 47 1.15 22.84 13.47
CA ARG A 47 1.90 22.20 12.38
C ARG A 47 2.84 21.14 12.94
N GLY A 48 2.85 19.97 12.34
CA GLY A 48 3.72 18.85 12.70
C GLY A 48 4.81 18.61 11.65
N TYR A 49 5.80 17.80 12.02
CA TYR A 49 6.75 17.24 11.06
C TYR A 49 6.15 16.02 10.38
N ALA A 50 6.16 16.01 9.04
CA ALA A 50 5.76 14.85 8.25
C ALA A 50 6.78 14.61 7.13
N PRO A 51 7.02 13.35 6.71
CA PRO A 51 7.75 13.08 5.48
C PRO A 51 7.10 13.80 4.30
N ASP A 52 7.92 14.23 3.34
CA ASP A 52 7.39 14.74 2.08
C ASP A 52 6.85 13.60 1.22
N TYR A 53 5.59 13.22 1.43
CA TYR A 53 4.95 12.13 0.69
C TYR A 53 4.91 12.37 -0.82
N GLU A 54 4.82 13.63 -1.26
CA GLU A 54 4.79 13.94 -2.69
C GLU A 54 6.16 13.71 -3.31
N ALA A 55 7.22 14.18 -2.65
CA ALA A 55 8.58 13.89 -3.09
C ALA A 55 8.89 12.39 -3.05
N LEU A 56 8.38 11.66 -2.05
CA LEU A 56 8.54 10.21 -1.96
C LEU A 56 7.83 9.47 -3.10
N GLU A 57 6.58 9.82 -3.39
CA GLU A 57 5.85 9.23 -4.53
C GLU A 57 6.47 9.63 -5.88
N ALA A 58 7.00 10.85 -6.01
CA ALA A 58 7.71 11.31 -7.21
C ALA A 58 9.07 10.62 -7.40
N ALA A 59 9.74 10.23 -6.30
CA ALA A 59 11.01 9.52 -6.33
C ALA A 59 10.87 8.04 -6.71
N LYS A 60 9.66 7.46 -6.69
CA LYS A 60 9.45 6.07 -7.09
C LYS A 60 9.81 5.87 -8.56
N ALA A 61 10.49 4.77 -8.85
CA ALA A 61 10.76 4.35 -10.21
C ALA A 61 9.43 4.20 -10.98
N PRO A 62 9.39 4.59 -12.27
CA PRO A 62 8.17 4.49 -13.08
C PRO A 62 7.72 3.04 -13.23
N ALA A 63 6.42 2.87 -13.52
CA ALA A 63 5.83 1.55 -13.68
C ALA A 63 6.41 0.86 -14.92
N VAL A 64 6.80 -0.41 -14.76
CA VAL A 64 7.20 -1.27 -15.88
C VAL A 64 5.93 -1.76 -16.59
N HIS A 65 5.94 -1.77 -17.93
CA HIS A 65 4.87 -2.37 -18.72
C HIS A 65 5.15 -3.85 -18.96
N ALA A 66 4.14 -4.71 -18.72
CA ALA A 66 4.24 -6.14 -18.91
C ALA A 66 3.90 -6.55 -20.34
N ASP A 67 4.92 -6.69 -21.19
CA ASP A 67 4.77 -7.12 -22.59
C ASP A 67 4.75 -8.64 -22.77
N LYS A 68 5.39 -9.39 -21.87
CA LYS A 68 5.60 -10.84 -22.02
C LYS A 68 5.11 -11.58 -20.77
N PRO A 69 4.62 -12.82 -20.90
CA PRO A 69 4.31 -13.65 -19.74
C PRO A 69 5.49 -13.74 -18.78
N GLY A 70 5.19 -13.69 -17.48
CA GLY A 70 6.19 -13.71 -16.44
C GLY A 70 5.71 -13.07 -15.15
N GLU A 71 6.56 -13.14 -14.14
CA GLU A 71 6.37 -12.46 -12.87
C GLU A 71 7.09 -11.10 -12.88
N TYR A 72 6.35 -10.06 -12.53
CA TYR A 72 6.80 -8.69 -12.41
C TYR A 72 6.77 -8.31 -10.93
N SER A 73 7.89 -8.58 -10.25
CA SER A 73 8.07 -8.22 -8.85
C SER A 73 8.38 -6.74 -8.70
N TYR A 74 7.74 -6.06 -7.75
CA TYR A 74 8.01 -4.66 -7.43
C TYR A 74 7.87 -4.39 -5.93
N CYS A 75 8.66 -3.45 -5.42
CA CYS A 75 8.47 -2.91 -4.06
C CYS A 75 7.64 -1.64 -4.12
N TYR A 76 6.48 -1.62 -3.46
CA TYR A 76 5.54 -0.49 -3.49
C TYR A 76 6.17 0.82 -3.03
N GLU A 77 7.09 0.76 -2.06
CA GLU A 77 7.76 1.92 -1.49
C GLU A 77 8.74 2.57 -2.46
N MET A 78 9.29 1.81 -3.42
CA MET A 78 10.34 2.27 -4.33
C MET A 78 9.90 2.38 -5.78
N GLN A 79 8.83 1.68 -6.17
CA GLN A 79 8.45 1.50 -7.56
C GLN A 79 6.94 1.63 -7.72
N LYS A 80 6.51 2.18 -8.85
CA LYS A 80 5.09 2.16 -9.22
C LYS A 80 4.71 0.75 -9.69
N ALA A 81 3.49 0.34 -9.35
CA ALA A 81 2.98 -0.99 -9.69
C ALA A 81 3.05 -1.24 -11.22
N PRO A 82 3.50 -2.43 -11.66
CA PRO A 82 3.53 -2.80 -13.07
C PRO A 82 2.16 -2.69 -13.74
N THR A 83 2.17 -2.28 -15.01
CA THR A 83 0.95 -2.11 -15.83
C THR A 83 0.85 -3.20 -16.88
N GLY A 84 -0.36 -3.48 -17.36
CA GLY A 84 -0.60 -4.50 -18.38
C GLY A 84 -0.56 -5.95 -17.87
N CYS A 85 -0.48 -6.16 -16.55
CA CYS A 85 -0.58 -7.48 -15.95
C CYS A 85 -2.01 -8.01 -15.99
N ASP A 86 -2.13 -9.33 -16.11
CA ASP A 86 -3.40 -10.06 -16.12
C ASP A 86 -3.82 -10.41 -14.68
N PHE A 87 -2.87 -10.80 -13.83
CA PHE A 87 -3.12 -11.17 -12.44
C PHE A 87 -2.22 -10.44 -11.44
N ALA A 88 -2.70 -10.28 -10.22
CA ALA A 88 -1.90 -9.94 -9.06
C ALA A 88 -1.71 -11.18 -8.18
N ALA A 89 -0.47 -11.43 -7.76
CA ALA A 89 -0.12 -12.52 -6.87
C ALA A 89 0.29 -12.01 -5.49
N ASP A 90 -0.13 -12.73 -4.45
CA ASP A 90 0.35 -12.58 -3.08
C ASP A 90 0.78 -13.93 -2.55
N LEU A 91 1.90 -13.99 -1.85
CA LEU A 91 2.34 -15.23 -1.22
C LEU A 91 1.57 -15.43 0.09
N SER A 92 1.04 -16.63 0.31
CA SER A 92 0.44 -16.98 1.60
C SER A 92 1.44 -16.83 2.74
N TYR A 93 0.96 -16.45 3.92
CA TYR A 93 1.79 -16.26 5.13
C TYR A 93 2.73 -17.42 5.44
N TYR A 94 2.32 -18.66 5.17
CA TYR A 94 3.14 -19.86 5.38
C TYR A 94 3.92 -20.32 4.14
N GLY A 95 3.92 -19.55 3.06
CA GLY A 95 4.68 -19.81 1.83
C GLY A 95 4.26 -21.05 1.04
N LYS A 96 3.09 -21.65 1.32
CA LYS A 96 2.65 -22.92 0.71
C LYS A 96 1.91 -22.75 -0.62
N HIS A 97 1.21 -21.64 -0.78
CA HIS A 97 0.43 -21.29 -1.97
C HIS A 97 0.47 -19.80 -2.23
N TYR A 98 0.12 -19.43 -3.46
CA TYR A 98 -0.12 -18.06 -3.89
C TYR A 98 -1.62 -17.79 -3.96
N PHE A 99 -2.01 -16.57 -3.63
CA PHE A 99 -3.31 -16.02 -3.93
C PHE A 99 -3.21 -15.21 -5.21
N LEU A 100 -4.02 -15.55 -6.21
CA LEU A 100 -4.05 -14.90 -7.51
C LEU A 100 -5.39 -14.18 -7.69
N ARG A 101 -5.34 -12.89 -7.99
CA ARG A 101 -6.52 -12.06 -8.24
C ARG A 101 -6.52 -11.59 -9.70
N PRO A 102 -7.61 -11.79 -10.46
CA PRO A 102 -7.72 -11.23 -11.80
C PRO A 102 -7.74 -9.71 -11.73
N LEU A 103 -6.99 -9.05 -12.61
CA LEU A 103 -6.95 -7.59 -12.73
C LEU A 103 -7.86 -7.07 -13.84
N ARG A 104 -8.41 -7.97 -14.66
CA ARG A 104 -9.28 -7.66 -15.78
C ARG A 104 -10.47 -8.62 -15.79
N ASP A 105 -11.62 -8.12 -16.24
CA ASP A 105 -12.88 -8.87 -16.25
C ASP A 105 -12.96 -9.86 -17.43
N ASP A 106 -12.15 -9.67 -18.48
CA ASP A 106 -12.17 -10.49 -19.70
C ASP A 106 -11.25 -11.72 -19.64
N LEU A 107 -10.70 -12.03 -18.47
CA LEU A 107 -9.79 -13.15 -18.30
C LEU A 107 -10.53 -14.49 -18.24
N PRO A 108 -10.00 -15.54 -18.90
CA PRO A 108 -10.57 -16.86 -18.78
C PRO A 108 -10.46 -17.36 -17.34
N GLN A 109 -11.47 -18.12 -16.91
CA GLN A 109 -11.44 -18.74 -15.59
C GLN A 109 -10.31 -19.78 -15.52
N LEU A 110 -9.46 -19.68 -14.49
CA LEU A 110 -8.34 -20.59 -14.32
C LEU A 110 -8.85 -21.92 -13.73
N HIS A 111 -8.47 -23.03 -14.38
CA HIS A 111 -8.81 -24.37 -13.93
C HIS A 111 -7.61 -25.30 -14.04
N GLY A 112 -7.55 -26.30 -13.15
CA GLY A 112 -6.52 -27.34 -13.20
C GLY A 112 -6.13 -27.87 -11.83
N ARG A 113 -5.23 -28.86 -11.83
CA ARG A 113 -4.72 -29.45 -10.60
C ARG A 113 -3.91 -28.42 -9.81
N GLY A 114 -4.29 -28.21 -8.54
CA GLY A 114 -3.61 -27.28 -7.65
C GLY A 114 -4.02 -25.82 -7.85
N ILE A 115 -5.16 -25.58 -8.49
CA ILE A 115 -5.86 -24.29 -8.59
C ILE A 115 -7.24 -24.48 -7.96
N SER A 116 -7.64 -23.56 -7.08
CA SER A 116 -8.98 -23.53 -6.49
C SER A 116 -9.48 -22.10 -6.47
N TYR A 117 -10.71 -21.87 -6.91
CA TYR A 117 -11.28 -20.53 -6.99
C TYR A 117 -12.26 -20.29 -5.83
N ASP A 118 -12.11 -19.15 -5.15
CA ASP A 118 -13.04 -18.67 -4.13
C ASP A 118 -13.86 -17.52 -4.71
N GLU A 119 -15.13 -17.81 -5.04
CA GLU A 119 -16.07 -16.85 -5.60
C GLU A 119 -16.36 -15.67 -4.67
N LYS A 120 -16.34 -15.89 -3.34
CA LYS A 120 -16.67 -14.82 -2.37
C LYS A 120 -15.60 -13.74 -2.35
N ARG A 121 -14.36 -14.13 -2.61
CA ARG A 121 -13.18 -13.26 -2.57
C ARG A 121 -12.66 -12.91 -3.97
N ASN A 122 -13.26 -13.44 -5.03
CA ASN A 122 -12.77 -13.35 -6.41
C ASN A 122 -11.25 -13.64 -6.49
N THR A 123 -10.82 -14.73 -5.84
CA THR A 123 -9.40 -15.04 -5.67
C THR A 123 -9.14 -16.53 -5.91
N TYR A 124 -8.07 -16.84 -6.63
CA TYR A 124 -7.57 -18.19 -6.83
C TYR A 124 -6.52 -18.54 -5.76
N THR A 125 -6.62 -19.72 -5.18
CA THR A 125 -5.55 -20.35 -4.39
C THR A 125 -4.78 -21.28 -5.30
N VAL A 126 -3.48 -21.04 -5.44
CA VAL A 126 -2.64 -21.75 -6.42
C VAL A 126 -1.40 -22.31 -5.74
N THR A 127 -1.14 -23.60 -5.93
CA THR A 127 0.08 -24.25 -5.43
C THR A 127 1.33 -23.72 -6.15
N LEU A 128 2.51 -23.79 -5.51
CA LEU A 128 3.78 -23.33 -6.09
C LEU A 128 4.02 -23.87 -7.51
N ARG A 129 3.77 -25.18 -7.74
CA ARG A 129 3.95 -25.81 -9.07
C ARG A 129 2.97 -25.30 -10.13
N ALA A 130 1.73 -25.01 -9.74
CA ALA A 130 0.76 -24.44 -10.66
C ALA A 130 1.10 -22.98 -10.97
N TYR A 131 1.60 -22.25 -9.98
CA TYR A 131 2.05 -20.87 -10.14
C TYR A 131 3.20 -20.73 -11.15
N GLU A 132 4.22 -21.61 -11.06
CA GLU A 132 5.31 -21.64 -12.05
C GLU A 132 4.80 -21.76 -13.49
N LYS A 133 3.80 -22.62 -13.73
CA LYS A 133 3.20 -22.78 -15.06
C LYS A 133 2.38 -21.56 -15.50
N LEU A 134 1.71 -20.89 -14.56
CA LEU A 134 0.93 -19.70 -14.88
C LEU A 134 1.85 -18.53 -15.29
N LYS A 135 3.05 -18.43 -14.71
CA LYS A 135 4.05 -17.43 -15.13
C LYS A 135 4.49 -17.59 -16.59
N GLU A 136 4.44 -18.80 -17.15
CA GLU A 136 4.77 -19.03 -18.56
C GLU A 136 3.71 -18.50 -19.53
N GLN A 137 2.46 -18.32 -19.05
CA GLN A 137 1.30 -18.01 -19.91
C GLN A 137 0.73 -16.61 -19.65
N TYR A 138 0.83 -16.12 -18.42
CA TYR A 138 0.21 -14.88 -17.99
C TYR A 138 1.23 -13.91 -17.43
N ARG A 139 0.85 -12.63 -17.47
CA ARG A 139 1.60 -11.55 -16.84
C ARG A 139 1.10 -11.37 -15.43
N ILE A 140 1.95 -11.64 -14.45
CA ILE A 140 1.57 -11.65 -13.05
C ILE A 140 2.41 -10.60 -12.33
N ARG A 141 1.77 -9.63 -11.68
CA ARG A 141 2.48 -8.72 -10.77
C ARG A 141 2.57 -9.33 -9.38
N TYR A 142 3.70 -9.14 -8.72
CA TYR A 142 3.93 -9.60 -7.35
C TYR A 142 4.47 -8.42 -6.53
N GLU A 143 3.81 -8.10 -5.42
CA GLU A 143 4.26 -7.03 -4.53
C GLU A 143 5.16 -7.60 -3.45
N THR A 144 6.35 -7.02 -3.30
CA THR A 144 7.30 -7.36 -2.24
C THR A 144 7.42 -6.20 -1.26
N CYS A 145 7.49 -6.52 0.03
CA CYS A 145 7.86 -5.55 1.05
C CYS A 145 9.38 -5.31 1.01
N LEU A 146 9.80 -4.11 1.38
CA LEU A 146 11.20 -3.86 1.78
C LEU A 146 11.48 -4.64 3.07
N ASP A 147 12.42 -5.59 3.01
CA ASP A 147 13.00 -6.28 4.17
C ASP A 147 14.16 -5.46 4.77
#